data_AF-A0A521X9Y6-F1
#
_entry.id   AF-A0A521X9Y6-F1
#
_cell.length_a   1.000
_cell.length_b   1.000
_cell.length_c   1.000
_cell.angle_alpha   90.00
_cell.angle_beta   90.00
_cell.angle_gamma   90.00
#
_symmetry.space_group_name_H-M   'P 1'
#
loop_
_entity.id
_entity.type
_entity.pdbx_description
1 polymer ?
#
loop_
_entity_poly.entity_id
_entity_poly.type
_entity_poly.pdbx_seq_one_letter_code
_entity_poly.pdbx_strand_id
1 'polypeptide(L)' 'MSSVWVVGNHVKVQGMPNDFKILSYNFILGGCVEMILESTEGSRIFLKRRKSQISDIEDQYTFNTGSNDASYDY' A
#
# COMPACT_ATOMS: atom_id res chain seq x y z
N MET A 1 -10.80 -0.64 13.23
CA MET A 1 -10.52 0.48 12.29
C MET A 1 -9.38 0.05 11.39
N SER A 2 -9.48 0.24 10.07
CA SER A 2 -8.36 -0.02 9.16
C SER A 2 -7.45 1.20 9.05
N SER A 3 -6.15 0.98 9.19
CA SER A 3 -5.11 2.01 9.10
C SER A 3 -4.34 1.84 7.80
N VAL A 4 -4.01 2.95 7.13
CA VAL A 4 -3.24 2.95 5.89
C VAL A 4 -1.91 3.63 6.17
N TRP A 5 -0.84 2.91 5.87
CA TRP A 5 0.53 3.40 5.99
C TRP A 5 1.18 3.43 4.63
N VAL A 6 2.07 4.40 4.47
CA VAL A 6 2.90 4.54 3.28
C VAL A 6 4.35 4.32 3.69
N VAL A 7 5.07 3.57 2.88
CA VAL A 7 6.50 3.27 3.05
C VAL A 7 7.16 3.43 1.69
N GLY A 8 7.81 4.57 1.43
CA GLY A 8 8.28 4.90 0.10
C GLY A 8 7.12 4.92 -0.89
N ASN A 9 7.27 4.17 -1.99
CA ASN A 9 6.24 3.99 -3.01
C ASN A 9 5.28 2.81 -2.73
N HIS A 10 5.26 2.30 -1.51
CA HIS A 10 4.42 1.17 -1.11
C HIS A 10 3.31 1.58 -0.15
N VAL A 11 2.19 0.86 -0.22
CA VAL A 11 1.05 1.04 0.68
C VAL A 11 0.86 -0.23 1.49
N LYS A 12 0.72 -0.08 2.80
CA LYS A 12 0.36 -1.15 3.73
C LYS A 12 -0.97 -0.81 4.38
N VAL A 13 -1.93 -1.74 4.32
CA VAL A 13 -3.23 -1.58 4.97
C VAL A 13 -3.33 -2.55 6.14
N GLN A 14 -3.38 -2.02 7.36
CA GLN A 14 -3.58 -2.82 8.57
C GLN A 14 -5.07 -2.96 8.88
N GLY A 15 -5.48 -4.15 9.35
CA GLY A 15 -6.88 -4.44 9.69
C GLY A 15 -7.77 -4.59 8.46
N MET A 16 -7.18 -4.89 7.31
CA MET A 16 -7.90 -5.33 6.12
C MET A 16 -8.37 -6.77 6.34
N PRO A 17 -9.66 -7.09 6.14
CA PRO A 17 -10.13 -8.46 6.18
C PRO A 17 -9.37 -9.31 5.16
N ASN A 18 -9.08 -10.58 5.50
CA ASN A 18 -8.39 -11.52 4.60
C ASN A 18 -9.12 -11.73 3.28
N ASP A 19 -10.41 -11.38 3.23
CA ASP A 19 -11.25 -11.53 2.06
C ASP A 19 -10.96 -10.49 0.98
N PHE A 20 -10.09 -9.51 1.25
CA PHE A 20 -9.72 -8.50 0.28
C PHE A 20 -8.23 -8.54 -0.05
N LYS A 21 -7.90 -8.18 -1.30
CA LYS A 21 -6.55 -7.88 -1.77
C LYS A 21 -6.49 -6.51 -2.42
N ILE A 22 -5.33 -5.86 -2.38
CA ILE A 22 -5.08 -4.62 -3.12
C ILE A 22 -4.72 -5.00 -4.55
N LEU A 23 -5.52 -4.57 -5.52
CA LEU A 23 -5.23 -4.77 -6.95
C LEU A 23 -4.28 -3.71 -7.49
N SER A 24 -4.53 -2.46 -7.12
CA SER A 24 -3.72 -1.32 -7.54
C SER A 24 -3.88 -0.18 -6.54
N TYR A 25 -2.89 0.70 -6.53
CA TYR A 25 -2.94 1.95 -5.81
C TYR A 25 -2.18 3.04 -6.57
N ASN A 26 -2.54 4.29 -6.33
CA ASN A 26 -1.89 5.44 -6.91
C ASN A 26 -1.73 6.56 -5.88
N PHE A 27 -0.56 7.19 -5.87
CA PHE A 27 -0.29 8.38 -5.08
C PHE A 27 -0.70 9.61 -5.88
N ILE A 28 -1.70 10.33 -5.37
CA ILE A 28 -2.21 11.54 -5.99
C ILE A 28 -1.45 12.74 -5.44
N LEU A 29 -1.11 13.68 -6.33
CA LEU A 29 -0.51 14.96 -5.99
C LEU A 29 -1.31 15.62 -4.83
N GLY A 30 -0.63 15.96 -3.73
CA GLY A 30 -1.27 16.38 -2.48
C GLY A 30 -1.31 15.33 -1.36
N GLY A 31 -0.68 14.17 -1.57
CA GLY A 31 -0.45 13.16 -0.52
C GLY A 31 -1.66 12.29 -0.22
N CYS A 32 -2.57 12.14 -1.18
CA CYS A 32 -3.68 11.19 -1.08
C CYS A 32 -3.29 9.86 -1.73
N VAL A 33 -3.90 8.78 -1.26
CA VAL A 33 -3.75 7.45 -1.87
C VAL A 33 -5.12 6.97 -2.33
N GLU A 34 -5.21 6.61 -3.61
CA GLU A 34 -6.37 5.95 -4.20
C GLU A 34 -6.03 4.48 -4.44
N MET A 35 -6.94 3.57 -4.12
CA MET A 35 -6.71 2.12 -4.21
C MET A 35 -7.94 1.41 -4.74
N ILE A 36 -7.70 0.31 -5.45
CA ILE A 36 -8.72 -0.66 -5.82
C ILE A 36 -8.51 -1.91 -4.98
N LEU A 37 -9.52 -2.27 -4.19
CA LEU A 37 -9.57 -3.51 -3.43
C LEU A 37 -10.48 -4.51 -4.15
N GLU A 38 -10.10 -5.78 -4.20
CA GLU A 38 -10.94 -6.84 -4.74
C GLU A 38 -11.23 -7.87 -3.66
N SER A 39 -12.50 -8.21 -3.47
CA SER A 39 -12.93 -9.29 -2.59
C SER A 39 -12.64 -10.66 -3.22
N THR A 40 -12.65 -11.72 -2.42
CA THR A 40 -12.61 -13.12 -2.90
C THR A 40 -13.73 -13.45 -3.90
N GLU A 41 -14.89 -12.81 -3.77
CA GLU A 41 -16.04 -12.97 -4.69
C GLU A 41 -15.91 -12.16 -6.00
N GLY A 42 -14.80 -11.43 -6.21
CA GLY A 42 -14.57 -10.60 -7.39
C GLY A 42 -15.21 -9.20 -7.36
N SER A 43 -15.91 -8.84 -6.28
CA SER A 43 -16.40 -7.47 -6.07
C SER A 43 -15.23 -6.49 -5.88
N ARG A 44 -15.36 -5.29 -6.46
CA ARG A 44 -14.31 -4.26 -6.39
C ARG A 44 -14.76 -3.03 -5.61
N ILE A 45 -13.89 -2.53 -4.76
CA ILE A 45 -14.09 -1.33 -3.95
C ILE A 45 -13.04 -0.30 -4.31
N PHE A 46 -13.48 0.91 -4.60
CA PHE A 46 -12.62 2.07 -4.80
C PHE A 46 -12.47 2.82 -3.48
N LEU A 47 -11.25 2.90 -2.96
CA LEU A 47 -10.96 3.53 -1.68
C LEU A 47 -10.02 4.71 -1.89
N LYS A 48 -10.41 5.88 -1.36
CA LYS A 48 -9.57 7.08 -1.32
C LYS A 48 -9.25 7.45 0.13
N ARG A 49 -7.97 7.56 0.45
CA ARG A 49 -7.47 8.04 1.74
C ARG A 49 -6.84 9.42 1.60
N ARG A 50 -7.27 10.34 2.46
CA ARG A 50 -6.69 11.69 2.54
C ARG A 50 -5.33 11.63 3.23
N LYS A 51 -4.44 12.57 2.94
CA LYS A 51 -3.14 12.72 3.61
C LYS A 51 -3.24 12.65 5.15
N SER A 52 -4.25 13.32 5.72
CA SER A 52 -4.48 13.33 7.18
C SER A 52 -4.90 11.99 7.79
N GLN A 53 -5.20 10.98 6.97
CA GLN A 53 -5.61 9.63 7.37
C GLN A 53 -4.54 8.58 7.07
N ILE A 54 -3.39 9.02 6.56
CA ILE A 54 -2.26 8.18 6.16
C ILE A 54 -1.15 8.48 7.15
N SER A 55 -0.62 7.43 7.80
CA SER A 55 0.62 7.58 8.56
C SER A 55 1.78 7.30 7.63
N ASP A 56 2.65 8.28 7.50
CA ASP A 56 3.97 8.10 6.90
C ASP A 56 4.87 7.44 7.96
N ILE A 57 5.44 6.29 7.62
CA ILE A 57 6.32 5.55 8.51
C ILE A 57 7.65 5.22 7.82
N GLU A 58 8.06 6.00 6.81
CA GLU A 58 9.36 5.85 6.14
C GLU A 58 10.53 5.75 7.15
N ASP A 59 10.53 6.62 8.17
CA ASP A 59 11.57 6.62 9.21
C ASP A 59 11.58 5.36 10.10
N GLN A 60 10.49 4.58 10.11
CA GLN A 60 10.36 3.35 10.90
C GLN A 60 10.77 2.09 10.12
N TYR A 61 10.93 2.21 8.81
CA TYR A 61 11.37 1.14 7.94
C TYR A 61 12.58 1.62 7.12
N THR A 62 13.78 1.41 7.68
CA THR A 62 15.03 1.48 6.90
C THR A 62 15.00 0.37 5.86
N PHE A 63 14.45 0.67 4.68
CA PHE A 63 14.69 -0.16 3.50
C PHE A 63 16.18 -0.06 3.20
N ASN A 64 16.91 -1.17 3.34
CA ASN A 64 18.22 -1.32 2.72
C ASN A 64 18.00 -1.20 1.20
N THR A 65 18.08 0.02 0.66
CA THR A 65 18.15 0.30 -0.78
C THR A 65 19.51 -0.10 -1.37
N GLY A 66 20.06 -1.24 -0.92
CA GLY A 66 21.42 -1.68 -1.18
C GLY A 66 21.54 -3.19 -1.24
N SER A 67 20.73 -3.85 -2.08
CA SER A 67 21.05 -5.17 -2.62
C SER A 67 20.18 -5.47 -3.86
N ASN A 68 20.37 -4.69 -4.93
CA ASN A 68 20.01 -5.10 -6.28
C ASN A 68 21.04 -6.11 -6.80
N ASP A 69 21.20 -7.25 -6.12
CA ASP A 69 22.08 -8.33 -6.57
C ASP A 69 21.45 -9.71 -6.35
N ALA A 70 20.12 -9.78 -6.51
CA ALA A 70 19.46 -11.04 -6.80
C ALA A 70 19.67 -11.35 -8.28
N SER A 71 20.85 -11.92 -8.57
CA SER A 71 21.14 -12.60 -9.84
C SER A 71 20.05 -13.65 -10.07
N TYR A 72 19.25 -13.45 -11.12
CA TYR A 72 18.44 -14.52 -11.68
C TYR A 72 19.38 -15.43 -12.47
N ASP A 73 19.65 -16.62 -11.96
CA ASP A 73 20.17 -17.72 -12.79
C ASP A 73 19.47 -19.03 -12.41
N TYR A 74 18.94 -19.64 -13.48
CA TYR A 74 18.18 -20.89 -13.69
C TYR A 74 18.02 -21.91 -12.55
#